data_AF-A0A973EIJ3-F1
#
_entry.id   AF-A0A973EIJ3-F1
#
_cell.length_a   1.000
_cell.length_b   1.000
_cell.length_c   1.000
_cell.angle_alpha   90.00
_cell.angle_beta   90.00
_cell.angle_gamma   90.00
#
_symmetry.space_group_name_H-M   'P 1'
#
loop_
_entity.id
_entity.type
_entity.pdbx_description
1 polymer ?
#
loop_
_entity_poly.entity_id
_entity_poly.type
_entity_poly.pdbx_seq_one_letter_code
_entity_poly.pdbx_strand_id
1 'polypeptide(L)'
;MMKRSLLVLIGLLFTTNIFSQGSQAVVLISGKVVNERNMQPVEARIVWELLPEGKEVGIARSDPSNGNYKIILPHGKKYGYMALAEGYYSVTKFLDLTNLEQYTEIDEQNLFLAPVMESQVARLNNVFFKDGSDEFLPESICELDRFVSFLKVNKKVTVEIAAHTDNVGDDNKNMELSQRRAQKVVDYCISKGIKKERLVAKGYGETQPIAFNGDEDGRAMNRRIEFKVLSVK
;
A
#
# COMPACT_ATOMS: atom_id res chain seq x y z
N MET A 1 19.40 58.58 58.08
CA MET A 1 17.99 58.93 57.73
C MET A 1 17.71 58.37 56.34
N MET A 2 16.73 57.47 56.23
CA MET A 2 16.33 56.71 55.03
C MET A 2 16.04 57.57 53.78
N LYS A 3 16.34 57.03 52.59
CA LYS A 3 15.42 56.91 51.42
C LYS A 3 16.19 56.28 50.24
N ARG A 4 15.94 55.01 49.92
CA ARG A 4 14.90 54.44 49.01
C ARG A 4 15.46 54.20 47.61
N SER A 5 15.83 52.94 47.37
CA SER A 5 16.10 52.36 46.04
C SER A 5 14.88 52.48 45.14
N LEU A 6 15.07 52.93 43.90
CA LEU A 6 14.05 52.91 42.85
C LEU A 6 14.41 51.79 41.88
N LEU A 7 13.71 50.66 42.01
CA LEU A 7 13.77 49.54 41.07
C LEU A 7 12.76 49.85 39.95
N VAL A 8 13.25 50.10 38.73
CA VAL A 8 12.39 50.27 37.55
C VAL A 8 12.05 48.88 37.02
N LEU A 9 10.84 48.41 37.32
CA LEU A 9 10.28 47.18 36.76
C LEU A 9 9.62 47.51 35.41
N ILE A 10 10.32 47.26 34.31
CA ILE A 10 9.75 47.35 32.97
C ILE A 10 8.89 46.11 32.75
N GLY A 11 7.58 46.24 32.93
CA GLY A 11 6.61 45.22 32.54
C GLY A 11 6.40 45.25 31.03
N LEU A 12 7.03 44.32 30.30
CA LEU A 12 6.57 43.97 28.95
C LEU A 12 5.30 43.12 29.08
N LEU A 13 4.14 43.72 28.82
CA LEU A 13 2.90 43.00 28.57
C LEU A 13 3.00 42.33 27.20
N PHE A 14 3.42 41.07 27.16
CA PHE A 14 3.15 40.19 26.03
C PHE A 14 1.69 39.72 26.11
N THR A 15 0.80 40.38 25.38
CA THR A 15 -0.52 39.79 25.10
C THR A 15 -0.32 38.68 24.09
N THR A 16 -0.10 37.45 24.56
CA THR A 16 -0.23 36.28 23.70
C THR A 16 -1.70 36.12 23.37
N ASN A 17 -2.08 36.48 22.14
CA ASN A 17 -3.30 35.96 21.53
C ASN A 17 -3.14 34.44 21.42
N ILE A 18 -3.61 33.72 22.45
CA ILE A 18 -3.82 32.29 22.38
C ILE A 18 -5.05 32.13 21.48
N PHE A 19 -4.81 31.96 20.18
CA PHE A 19 -5.80 31.30 19.35
C PHE A 19 -5.98 29.90 19.94
N SER A 20 -7.06 29.72 20.70
CA SER A 20 -7.59 28.41 21.01
C SER A 20 -7.96 27.76 19.68
N GLN A 21 -6.99 27.08 19.08
CA GLN A 21 -7.23 26.12 18.02
C GLN A 21 -8.13 25.06 18.66
N GLY A 22 -9.46 25.20 18.46
CA GLY A 22 -10.44 24.31 19.06
C GLY A 22 -10.00 22.88 18.83
N SER A 23 -9.93 22.09 19.90
CA SER A 23 -9.54 20.68 19.85
C SER A 23 -10.30 20.00 18.71
N GLN A 24 -9.62 19.65 17.62
CA GLN A 24 -10.25 18.89 16.55
C GLN A 24 -10.76 17.59 17.17
N ALA A 25 -12.03 17.27 16.97
CA ALA A 25 -12.58 16.00 17.44
C ALA A 25 -11.77 14.87 16.80
N VAL A 26 -11.38 13.88 17.61
CA VAL A 26 -10.59 12.75 17.13
C VAL A 26 -11.40 11.48 17.22
N VAL A 27 -11.09 10.55 16.33
CA VAL A 27 -11.62 9.20 16.34
C VAL A 27 -10.50 8.26 16.76
N LEU A 28 -10.72 7.53 17.84
CA LEU A 28 -9.82 6.47 18.28
C LEU A 28 -10.23 5.17 17.57
N ILE A 29 -9.33 4.62 16.77
CA ILE A 29 -9.53 3.31 16.12
C ILE A 29 -8.70 2.28 16.86
N SER A 30 -9.31 1.15 17.21
CA SER A 30 -8.64 0.05 17.87
C SER A 30 -8.95 -1.30 17.20
N GLY A 31 -8.00 -2.23 17.29
CA GLY A 31 -8.16 -3.57 16.73
C GLY A 31 -6.90 -4.41 16.91
N LYS A 32 -6.88 -5.58 16.26
CA LYS A 32 -5.73 -6.48 16.22
C LYS A 32 -5.19 -6.65 14.81
N VAL A 33 -3.88 -6.80 14.66
CA VAL A 33 -3.25 -7.30 13.46
C VAL A 33 -2.96 -8.79 13.66
N VAL A 34 -3.54 -9.62 12.80
CA VAL A 34 -3.50 -11.08 12.93
C VAL A 34 -3.20 -11.74 11.60
N ASN A 35 -2.52 -12.88 11.65
CA ASN A 35 -2.37 -13.75 10.49
C ASN A 35 -3.73 -14.38 10.17
N GLU A 36 -4.22 -14.15 8.97
CA GLU A 36 -5.53 -14.61 8.49
C GLU A 36 -5.75 -16.13 8.66
N ARG A 37 -4.68 -16.93 8.53
CA ARG A 37 -4.78 -18.39 8.47
C ARG A 37 -4.84 -19.07 9.83
N ASN A 38 -4.10 -18.54 10.79
CA ASN A 38 -3.94 -19.19 12.10
C ASN A 38 -4.34 -18.29 13.26
N MET A 39 -4.79 -17.06 12.97
CA MET A 39 -5.23 -16.05 13.94
C MET A 39 -4.15 -15.63 14.94
N GLN A 40 -2.89 -15.98 14.71
CA GLN A 40 -1.78 -15.55 15.57
C GLN A 40 -1.54 -14.05 15.41
N PRO A 41 -1.15 -13.35 16.49
CA PRO A 41 -0.83 -11.94 16.44
C PRO A 41 0.37 -11.68 15.52
N VAL A 42 0.34 -10.56 14.81
CA VAL A 42 1.42 -10.11 13.94
C VAL A 42 1.90 -8.73 14.40
N GLU A 43 3.19 -8.62 14.68
CA GLU A 43 3.85 -7.32 14.82
C GLU A 43 3.91 -6.65 13.44
N ALA A 44 3.30 -5.48 13.32
CA ALA A 44 3.18 -4.76 12.07
C ALA A 44 3.31 -3.26 12.29
N ARG A 45 3.81 -2.57 11.26
CA ARG A 45 3.69 -1.12 11.17
C ARG A 45 2.32 -0.79 10.60
N ILE A 46 1.50 -0.07 11.36
CA ILE A 46 0.25 0.50 10.87
C ILE A 46 0.58 1.85 10.27
N VAL A 47 0.10 2.12 9.06
CA VAL A 47 0.29 3.38 8.34
C VAL A 47 -1.08 3.90 7.94
N TRP A 48 -1.32 5.20 8.07
CA TRP A 48 -2.53 5.82 7.53
C TRP A 48 -2.22 7.04 6.68
N GLU A 49 -3.06 7.23 5.67
CA GLU A 49 -2.93 8.23 4.62
C GLU A 49 -4.22 9.03 4.47
N LEU A 50 -4.09 10.28 4.03
CA LEU A 50 -5.24 11.10 3.63
C LEU A 50 -5.67 10.76 2.21
N LEU A 51 -6.97 10.67 2.01
CA LEU A 51 -7.58 10.46 0.69
C LEU A 51 -8.20 11.76 0.16
N PRO A 52 -8.15 12.00 -1.16
CA PRO A 52 -7.67 11.08 -2.20
C PRO A 52 -6.15 11.12 -2.47
N GLU A 53 -5.38 12.00 -1.82
CA GLU A 53 -3.98 12.26 -2.21
C GLU A 53 -3.01 11.11 -1.89
N GLY A 54 -3.38 10.17 -1.03
CA GLY A 54 -2.51 9.07 -0.59
C GLY A 54 -1.32 9.53 0.26
N LYS A 55 -1.43 10.72 0.88
CA LYS A 55 -0.35 11.26 1.70
C LYS A 55 -0.29 10.53 3.04
N GLU A 56 0.78 9.80 3.31
CA GLU A 56 1.06 9.25 4.66
C GLU A 56 1.08 10.40 5.69
N VAL A 57 0.25 10.27 6.73
CA VAL A 57 0.10 11.28 7.79
C VAL A 57 0.29 10.71 9.19
N GLY A 58 0.55 9.42 9.32
CA GLY A 58 1.01 8.86 10.59
C GLY A 58 1.26 7.37 10.56
N ILE A 59 1.91 6.92 11.63
CA ILE A 59 2.33 5.54 11.84
C ILE A 59 2.07 5.11 13.28
N ALA A 60 1.81 3.82 13.45
CA ALA A 60 1.77 3.13 14.73
C ALA A 60 2.36 1.73 14.57
N ARG A 61 2.42 0.98 15.68
CA ARG A 61 2.79 -0.43 15.67
C ARG A 61 1.77 -1.25 16.44
N SER A 62 1.54 -2.47 15.99
CA SER A 62 0.82 -3.46 16.80
C SER A 62 1.75 -4.04 17.86
N ASP A 63 1.16 -4.42 18.98
CA ASP A 63 1.85 -5.14 20.04
C ASP A 63 2.23 -6.54 19.52
N PRO A 64 3.51 -6.95 19.62
CA PRO A 64 3.99 -8.24 19.11
C PRO A 64 3.40 -9.46 19.83
N SER A 65 2.96 -9.30 21.08
CA SER A 65 2.45 -10.40 21.91
C SER A 65 0.98 -10.72 21.65
N ASN A 66 0.19 -9.72 21.28
CA ASN A 66 -1.28 -9.84 21.20
C ASN A 66 -1.89 -9.20 19.94
N GLY A 67 -1.09 -8.54 19.12
CA GLY A 67 -1.50 -7.91 17.86
C GLY A 67 -2.26 -6.60 18.02
N ASN A 68 -2.53 -6.14 19.25
CA ASN A 68 -3.36 -4.97 19.49
C ASN A 68 -2.69 -3.71 18.92
N TYR A 69 -3.48 -2.84 18.32
CA TYR A 69 -3.05 -1.51 17.91
C TYR A 69 -4.10 -0.46 18.26
N LYS A 70 -3.66 0.79 18.36
CA LYS A 70 -4.52 1.97 18.45
C LYS A 70 -3.98 3.07 17.55
N ILE A 71 -4.85 3.74 16.82
CA ILE A 71 -4.52 4.94 16.02
C ILE A 71 -5.56 6.02 16.30
N ILE A 72 -5.12 7.28 16.25
CA ILE A 72 -5.98 8.45 16.48
C ILE A 72 -6.06 9.23 15.17
N LEU A 73 -7.28 9.38 14.65
CA LEU A 73 -7.53 10.02 13.38
C LEU A 73 -8.38 11.29 13.58
N PRO A 74 -7.89 12.47 13.17
CA PRO A 74 -8.72 13.67 13.16
C PRO A 74 -9.96 13.50 12.28
N HIS A 75 -11.11 13.96 12.76
CA HIS A 75 -12.36 13.99 12.00
C HIS A 75 -12.31 14.93 10.77
N GLY A 76 -13.38 14.95 9.97
CA GLY A 76 -13.53 15.84 8.83
C GLY A 76 -12.74 15.42 7.59
N LYS A 77 -12.17 14.20 7.58
CA LYS A 77 -11.28 13.71 6.53
C LYS A 77 -11.58 12.25 6.19
N LYS A 78 -11.11 11.81 5.03
CA LYS A 78 -11.14 10.41 4.60
C LYS A 78 -9.74 9.82 4.73
N TYR A 79 -9.66 8.60 5.25
CA TYR A 79 -8.40 7.91 5.49
C TYR A 79 -8.38 6.55 4.81
N GLY A 80 -7.22 6.20 4.28
CA GLY A 80 -6.81 4.81 4.11
C GLY A 80 -5.89 4.44 5.27
N TYR A 81 -6.00 3.24 5.83
CA TYR A 81 -5.01 2.73 6.78
C TYR A 81 -4.73 1.25 6.54
N MET A 82 -3.47 0.85 6.71
CA MET A 82 -3.00 -0.48 6.39
C MET A 82 -1.94 -0.98 7.37
N ALA A 83 -1.85 -2.30 7.53
CA ALA A 83 -0.77 -2.95 8.26
C ALA A 83 0.28 -3.51 7.29
N LEU A 84 1.55 -3.23 7.61
CA LEU A 84 2.73 -3.69 6.87
C LEU A 84 3.58 -4.57 7.79
N ALA A 85 3.77 -5.82 7.39
CA ALA A 85 4.61 -6.79 8.08
C ALA A 85 5.41 -7.61 7.07
N GLU A 86 6.67 -7.93 7.41
CA GLU A 86 7.48 -8.85 6.61
C GLU A 86 6.85 -10.25 6.62
N GLY A 87 6.81 -10.89 5.45
CA GLY A 87 6.17 -12.19 5.25
C GLY A 87 4.67 -12.12 4.95
N TYR A 88 4.09 -10.94 4.78
CA TYR A 88 2.64 -10.76 4.58
C TYR A 88 2.30 -9.81 3.42
N TYR A 89 1.11 -10.01 2.85
CA TYR A 89 0.45 -9.03 1.98
C TYR A 89 -0.18 -7.94 2.84
N SER A 90 -0.08 -6.69 2.41
CA SER A 90 -0.71 -5.56 3.08
C SER A 90 -2.23 -5.55 2.83
N VAL A 91 -3.01 -5.25 3.86
CA VAL A 91 -4.45 -5.02 3.74
C VAL A 91 -4.76 -3.58 4.12
N THR A 92 -5.47 -2.87 3.23
CA THR A 92 -5.92 -1.50 3.43
C THR A 92 -7.40 -1.49 3.78
N LYS A 93 -7.75 -0.70 4.79
CA LYS A 93 -9.12 -0.32 5.12
C LYS A 93 -9.33 1.16 4.83
N PHE A 94 -10.54 1.49 4.39
CA PHE A 94 -10.95 2.85 4.10
C PHE A 94 -11.94 3.33 5.15
N LEU A 95 -11.83 4.59 5.53
CA LEU A 95 -12.67 5.19 6.55
C LEU A 95 -13.03 6.62 6.17
N ASP A 96 -14.33 6.90 6.15
CA ASP A 96 -14.85 8.24 5.92
C ASP A 96 -15.28 8.86 7.25
N LEU A 97 -14.50 9.83 7.73
CA LEU A 97 -14.75 10.54 8.99
C LEU A 97 -15.29 11.95 8.75
N THR A 98 -15.80 12.26 7.55
CA THR A 98 -16.23 13.62 7.17
C THR A 98 -17.44 14.10 7.96
N ASN A 99 -18.35 13.20 8.33
CA ASN A 99 -19.60 13.54 9.03
C ASN A 99 -19.53 13.35 10.56
N LEU A 100 -18.34 13.12 11.12
CA LEU A 100 -18.18 12.98 12.57
C LEU A 100 -17.78 14.31 13.18
N GLU A 101 -18.51 14.71 14.22
CA GLU A 101 -18.33 16.01 14.87
C GLU A 101 -17.87 15.89 16.33
N GLN A 102 -17.87 14.67 16.87
CA GLN A 102 -17.56 14.39 18.28
C GLN A 102 -16.52 13.28 18.39
N TYR A 103 -15.90 13.21 19.56
CA TYR A 103 -15.06 12.08 19.92
C TYR A 103 -15.80 10.76 19.71
N THR A 104 -15.17 9.83 19.00
CA THR A 104 -15.75 8.53 18.68
C THR A 104 -14.68 7.46 18.86
N GLU A 105 -15.05 6.33 19.47
CA GLU A 105 -14.23 5.13 19.51
C GLU A 105 -14.81 4.12 18.51
N ILE A 106 -13.97 3.58 17.63
CA ILE A 106 -14.34 2.50 16.71
C ILE A 106 -13.41 1.33 17.00
N ASP A 107 -13.96 0.36 17.71
CA ASP A 107 -13.25 -0.85 18.11
C ASP A 107 -13.37 -1.97 17.08
N GLU A 108 -12.69 -3.08 17.37
CA GLU A 108 -12.73 -4.34 16.61
C GLU A 108 -12.34 -4.20 15.13
N GLN A 109 -11.54 -3.17 14.80
CA GLN A 109 -11.09 -2.91 13.44
C GLN A 109 -9.94 -3.83 13.00
N ASN A 110 -10.06 -5.14 13.23
CA ASN A 110 -9.01 -6.12 12.97
C ASN A 110 -8.49 -6.11 11.52
N LEU A 111 -7.17 -6.20 11.37
CA LEU A 111 -6.45 -6.28 10.10
C LEU A 111 -5.92 -7.72 9.94
N PHE A 112 -6.49 -8.44 8.99
CA PHE A 112 -6.14 -9.84 8.70
C PHE A 112 -5.10 -9.87 7.60
N LEU A 113 -3.89 -10.29 7.93
CA LEU A 113 -2.77 -10.34 6.99
C LEU A 113 -2.63 -11.74 6.41
N ALA A 114 -2.72 -11.85 5.10
CA ALA A 114 -2.43 -13.09 4.37
C ALA A 114 -0.91 -13.31 4.33
N PRO A 115 -0.39 -14.47 4.76
CA PRO A 115 1.03 -14.76 4.65
C PRO A 115 1.45 -14.98 3.20
N VAL A 116 2.64 -14.52 2.86
CA VAL A 116 3.29 -14.76 1.56
C VAL A 116 3.90 -16.16 1.57
N MET A 117 3.52 -16.98 0.60
CA MET A 117 4.06 -18.35 0.48
C MET A 117 4.51 -18.66 -0.93
N GLU A 118 5.42 -19.63 -1.04
CA GLU A 118 5.89 -20.13 -2.33
C GLU A 118 4.74 -20.64 -3.20
N SER A 119 4.89 -20.44 -4.51
CA SER A 119 3.90 -20.76 -5.55
C SER A 119 2.58 -19.99 -5.49
N GLN A 120 2.40 -19.05 -4.55
CA GLN A 120 1.25 -18.15 -4.57
C GLN A 120 1.34 -17.19 -5.75
N VAL A 121 0.20 -16.98 -6.43
CA VAL A 121 0.06 -16.06 -7.57
C VAL A 121 -0.88 -14.93 -7.17
N ALA A 122 -0.54 -13.70 -7.56
CA ALA A 122 -1.38 -12.53 -7.38
C ALA A 122 -1.36 -11.65 -8.64
N ARG A 123 -2.50 -11.02 -8.95
CA ARG A 123 -2.64 -10.12 -10.10
C ARG A 123 -2.23 -8.70 -9.73
N LEU A 124 -1.58 -8.00 -10.66
CA LEU A 124 -1.38 -6.54 -10.61
C LEU A 124 -2.48 -5.87 -11.44
N ASN A 125 -3.64 -5.64 -10.82
CA ASN A 125 -4.89 -5.34 -11.54
C ASN A 125 -4.91 -3.98 -12.28
N ASN A 126 -3.99 -3.06 -11.94
CA ASN A 126 -3.95 -1.72 -12.51
C ASN A 126 -2.62 -1.44 -13.20
N VAL A 127 -2.05 -2.43 -13.91
CA VAL A 127 -0.86 -2.25 -14.72
C VAL A 127 -1.26 -2.29 -16.19
N PHE A 128 -1.25 -1.13 -16.83
CA PHE A 128 -1.71 -0.91 -18.19
C PHE A 128 -0.56 -0.47 -19.10
N PHE A 129 -0.68 -0.82 -20.38
CA PHE A 129 0.28 -0.47 -21.41
C PHE A 129 -0.42 0.25 -22.56
N LYS A 130 0.34 1.06 -23.30
CA LYS A 130 -0.11 1.52 -24.62
C LYS A 130 -0.35 0.30 -25.52
N ASP A 131 -1.31 0.46 -26.43
CA ASP A 131 -1.69 -0.63 -27.32
C ASP A 131 -0.50 -1.12 -28.16
N GLY A 132 -0.38 -2.45 -28.31
CA GLY A 132 0.75 -3.10 -28.98
C GLY A 132 2.15 -2.85 -28.38
N SER A 133 2.25 -2.21 -27.21
CA SER A 133 3.51 -1.73 -26.63
C SER A 133 3.77 -2.26 -25.22
N ASP A 134 5.01 -2.11 -24.74
CA ASP A 134 5.46 -2.30 -23.36
C ASP A 134 5.64 -0.96 -22.62
N GLU A 135 5.22 0.16 -23.21
CA GLU A 135 5.19 1.45 -22.53
C GLU A 135 4.00 1.53 -21.56
N PHE A 136 4.28 1.80 -20.28
CA PHE A 136 3.24 1.97 -19.26
C PHE A 136 2.37 3.19 -19.51
N LEU A 137 1.09 3.08 -19.17
CA LEU A 137 0.23 4.25 -18.97
C LEU A 137 0.50 4.88 -17.59
N PRO A 138 0.35 6.22 -17.42
CA PRO A 138 0.61 6.92 -16.16
C PRO A 138 -0.14 6.35 -14.94
N GLU A 139 -1.36 5.84 -15.15
CA GLU A 139 -2.22 5.25 -14.13
C GLU A 139 -1.59 3.99 -13.50
N SER A 140 -0.65 3.34 -14.22
CA SER A 140 0.03 2.12 -13.77
C SER A 140 1.05 2.35 -12.67
N ILE A 141 1.58 3.57 -12.59
CA ILE A 141 2.70 3.90 -11.69
C ILE A 141 2.32 3.67 -10.21
N CYS A 142 1.08 3.99 -9.83
CA CYS A 142 0.60 3.79 -8.46
C CYS A 142 0.62 2.31 -8.06
N GLU A 143 0.15 1.42 -8.94
CA GLU A 143 0.15 -0.03 -8.68
C GLU A 143 1.56 -0.62 -8.67
N LEU A 144 2.42 -0.15 -9.57
CA LEU A 144 3.83 -0.56 -9.60
C LEU A 144 4.58 -0.12 -8.34
N ASP A 145 4.31 1.08 -7.82
CA ASP A 145 4.91 1.58 -6.57
C ASP A 145 4.41 0.81 -5.34
N ARG A 146 3.14 0.38 -5.33
CA ARG A 146 2.63 -0.55 -4.31
C ARG A 146 3.36 -1.89 -4.35
N PHE A 147 3.55 -2.44 -5.54
CA PHE A 147 4.28 -3.70 -5.70
C PHE A 147 5.75 -3.58 -5.27
N VAL A 148 6.42 -2.48 -5.60
CA VAL A 148 7.76 -2.16 -5.10
C VAL A 148 7.77 -2.07 -3.57
N SER A 149 6.77 -1.42 -2.98
CA SER A 149 6.65 -1.30 -1.53
C SER A 149 6.49 -2.67 -0.86
N PHE A 150 5.67 -3.54 -1.45
CA PHE A 150 5.55 -4.94 -1.04
C PHE A 150 6.91 -5.65 -1.06
N LEU A 151 7.68 -5.53 -2.15
CA LEU A 151 9.00 -6.15 -2.28
C LEU A 151 10.06 -5.56 -1.32
N LYS A 152 9.93 -4.28 -0.94
CA LYS A 152 10.80 -3.61 0.04
C LYS A 152 10.53 -4.09 1.47
N VAL A 153 9.27 -4.31 1.82
CA VAL A 153 8.87 -4.90 3.11
C VAL A 153 9.28 -6.38 3.16
N ASN A 154 9.04 -7.11 2.08
CA ASN A 154 9.28 -8.55 2.00
C ASN A 154 10.65 -8.88 1.38
N LYS A 155 11.75 -8.54 2.07
CA LYS A 155 13.11 -8.60 1.49
C LYS A 155 13.59 -9.99 1.08
N LYS A 156 13.03 -11.04 1.68
CA LYS A 156 13.32 -12.47 1.43
C LYS A 156 12.53 -13.09 0.28
N VAL A 157 11.60 -12.34 -0.30
CA VAL A 157 10.72 -12.84 -1.35
C VAL A 157 11.38 -12.66 -2.72
N THR A 158 11.42 -13.75 -3.48
CA THR A 158 11.78 -13.77 -4.91
C THR A 158 10.52 -14.04 -5.73
N VAL A 159 10.33 -13.31 -6.83
CA VAL A 159 9.12 -13.38 -7.65
C VAL A 159 9.42 -13.56 -9.14
N GLU A 160 8.53 -14.27 -9.83
CA GLU A 160 8.38 -14.22 -11.27
C GLU A 160 7.29 -13.20 -11.60
N ILE A 161 7.56 -12.26 -12.50
CA ILE A 161 6.57 -11.40 -13.12
C ILE A 161 6.11 -12.07 -14.40
N ALA A 162 4.84 -12.48 -14.41
CA ALA A 162 4.21 -13.17 -15.51
C ALA A 162 3.33 -12.20 -16.31
N ALA A 163 3.54 -12.12 -17.62
CA ALA A 163 2.72 -11.31 -18.50
C ALA A 163 1.99 -12.19 -19.52
N HIS A 164 0.72 -11.87 -19.75
CA HIS A 164 -0.16 -12.62 -20.65
C HIS A 164 -0.86 -11.67 -21.63
N THR A 165 -1.16 -12.18 -22.82
CA THR A 165 -1.97 -11.52 -23.84
C THR A 165 -3.33 -12.23 -23.97
N ASP A 166 -4.25 -11.63 -24.71
CA ASP A 166 -5.36 -12.38 -25.30
C ASP A 166 -4.88 -13.12 -26.55
N ASN A 167 -5.81 -13.76 -27.26
CA ASN A 167 -5.55 -14.54 -28.47
C ASN A 167 -5.63 -13.74 -29.78
N VAL A 168 -5.59 -12.41 -29.72
CA VAL A 168 -5.68 -11.58 -30.93
C VAL A 168 -4.27 -11.29 -31.44
N GLY A 169 -4.05 -11.51 -32.73
CA GLY A 169 -2.78 -11.23 -33.40
C GLY A 169 -1.98 -12.49 -33.73
N ASP A 170 -0.66 -12.33 -33.78
CA ASP A 170 0.27 -13.42 -34.09
C ASP A 170 0.90 -13.96 -32.80
N ASP A 171 0.88 -15.28 -32.62
CA ASP A 171 1.34 -15.95 -31.40
C ASP A 171 2.78 -15.59 -31.02
N ASN A 172 3.69 -15.53 -32.01
CA ASN A 172 5.10 -15.19 -31.76
C ASN A 172 5.23 -13.73 -31.31
N LYS A 173 4.51 -12.82 -31.99
CA LYS A 173 4.46 -11.41 -31.57
C LYS A 173 3.85 -11.24 -30.19
N ASN A 174 2.82 -12.01 -29.85
CA ASN A 174 2.19 -12.00 -28.52
C ASN A 174 3.14 -12.52 -27.44
N MET A 175 3.90 -13.58 -27.74
CA MET A 175 4.93 -14.09 -26.84
C MET A 175 6.02 -13.03 -26.60
N GLU A 176 6.56 -12.43 -27.65
CA GLU A 176 7.57 -11.37 -27.53
C GLU A 176 7.04 -10.14 -26.78
N LEU A 177 5.81 -9.70 -27.09
CA LEU A 177 5.18 -8.56 -26.44
C LEU A 177 5.00 -8.82 -24.94
N SER A 178 4.49 -9.99 -24.57
CA SER A 178 4.33 -10.36 -23.17
C SER A 178 5.68 -10.41 -22.44
N GLN A 179 6.73 -10.96 -23.06
CA GLN A 179 8.07 -10.99 -22.46
C GLN A 179 8.62 -9.58 -22.23
N ARG A 180 8.46 -8.67 -23.20
CA ARG A 180 8.86 -7.26 -23.04
C ARG A 180 8.09 -6.58 -21.91
N ARG A 181 6.78 -6.79 -21.82
CA ARG A 181 5.95 -6.24 -20.72
C ARG A 181 6.38 -6.75 -19.34
N ALA A 182 6.64 -8.05 -19.21
CA ALA A 182 7.18 -8.61 -17.96
C ALA A 182 8.54 -8.00 -17.62
N GLN A 183 9.43 -7.88 -18.61
CA GLN A 183 10.74 -7.27 -18.41
C GLN A 183 10.63 -5.79 -18.00
N LYS A 184 9.71 -5.04 -18.58
CA LYS A 184 9.46 -3.64 -18.23
C LYS A 184 9.10 -3.46 -16.76
N VAL A 185 8.27 -4.35 -16.21
CA VAL A 185 7.91 -4.35 -14.78
C VAL A 185 9.12 -4.68 -13.91
N VAL A 186 9.94 -5.66 -14.31
CA VAL A 186 11.20 -5.97 -13.62
C VAL A 186 12.14 -4.77 -13.62
N ASP A 187 12.34 -4.13 -14.77
CA ASP A 187 13.21 -2.96 -14.93
C ASP A 187 12.72 -1.78 -14.06
N TYR A 188 11.40 -1.58 -14.01
CA TYR A 188 10.79 -0.60 -13.10
C TYR A 188 11.13 -0.91 -11.63
N CYS A 189 10.96 -2.15 -11.20
CA CYS A 189 11.29 -2.55 -9.82
C CYS A 189 12.78 -2.36 -9.51
N ILE A 190 13.67 -2.72 -10.44
CA ILE A 190 15.13 -2.51 -10.30
C ILE A 190 15.44 -1.02 -10.18
N SER A 191 14.84 -0.17 -11.02
CA SER A 191 15.01 1.30 -10.96
C SER A 191 14.60 1.89 -9.61
N LYS A 192 13.71 1.23 -8.88
CA LYS A 192 13.25 1.62 -7.53
C LYS A 192 14.04 0.97 -6.39
N GLY A 193 15.12 0.26 -6.73
CA GLY A 193 16.09 -0.32 -5.80
C GLY A 193 15.84 -1.78 -5.40
N ILE A 194 14.98 -2.52 -6.12
CA ILE A 194 14.84 -3.96 -5.90
C ILE A 194 16.00 -4.69 -6.57
N LYS A 195 16.63 -5.62 -5.84
CA LYS A 195 17.75 -6.42 -6.36
C LYS A 195 17.29 -7.31 -7.52
N LYS A 196 18.08 -7.34 -8.62
CA LYS A 196 17.76 -8.09 -9.83
C LYS A 196 17.58 -9.59 -9.56
N GLU A 197 18.35 -10.16 -8.64
CA GLU A 197 18.32 -11.60 -8.34
C GLU A 197 16.99 -12.05 -7.72
N ARG A 198 16.17 -11.10 -7.25
CA ARG A 198 14.84 -11.35 -6.68
C ARG A 198 13.73 -11.35 -7.72
N LEU A 199 14.04 -11.07 -8.99
CA LEU A 199 13.08 -10.79 -10.03
C LEU A 199 13.36 -11.64 -11.28
N VAL A 200 12.34 -12.35 -11.73
CA VAL A 200 12.36 -13.11 -12.99
C VAL A 200 11.24 -12.57 -13.89
N ALA A 201 11.54 -12.18 -15.12
CA ALA A 201 10.53 -11.76 -16.09
C ALA A 201 10.16 -12.93 -17.00
N LYS A 202 8.86 -13.22 -17.16
CA LYS A 202 8.39 -14.27 -18.06
C LYS A 202 7.13 -13.86 -18.84
N GLY A 203 7.26 -13.88 -20.15
CA GLY A 203 6.14 -13.80 -21.09
C GLY A 203 5.51 -15.16 -21.29
N TYR A 204 4.18 -15.20 -21.33
CA TYR A 204 3.40 -16.40 -21.61
C TYR A 204 2.56 -16.27 -22.89
N GLY A 205 2.54 -15.09 -23.53
CA GLY A 205 1.62 -14.79 -24.63
C GLY A 205 0.19 -15.18 -24.24
N GLU A 206 -0.50 -15.87 -25.14
CA GLU A 206 -1.87 -16.36 -24.95
C GLU A 206 -1.98 -17.78 -24.37
N THR A 207 -0.85 -18.42 -24.05
CA THR A 207 -0.79 -19.86 -23.73
C THR A 207 -1.44 -20.24 -22.38
N GLN A 208 -1.78 -19.25 -21.55
CA GLN A 208 -2.39 -19.44 -20.24
C GLN A 208 -3.60 -18.51 -20.04
N PRO A 209 -4.70 -18.76 -20.78
CA PRO A 209 -5.93 -17.99 -20.61
C PRO A 209 -6.60 -18.34 -19.28
N ILE A 210 -7.19 -17.34 -18.64
CA ILE A 210 -8.00 -17.48 -17.42
C ILE A 210 -9.48 -17.22 -17.68
N ALA A 211 -9.82 -16.71 -18.86
CA ALA A 211 -11.17 -16.44 -19.31
C ALA A 211 -11.32 -16.79 -20.80
N PHE A 212 -12.57 -16.89 -21.24
CA PHE A 212 -12.91 -17.21 -22.62
C PHE A 212 -12.54 -16.06 -23.56
N ASN A 213 -11.83 -16.34 -24.66
CA ASN A 213 -11.39 -15.30 -25.59
C ASN A 213 -12.43 -14.87 -26.64
N GLY A 214 -13.61 -15.49 -26.65
CA GLY A 214 -14.64 -15.21 -27.68
C GLY A 214 -15.34 -13.86 -27.53
N ASP A 215 -15.22 -13.20 -26.38
CA ASP A 215 -15.76 -11.87 -26.11
C ASP A 215 -14.70 -10.93 -25.55
N GLU A 216 -15.00 -9.63 -25.52
CA GLU A 216 -14.02 -8.62 -25.09
C GLU A 216 -13.73 -8.68 -23.59
N ASP A 217 -14.71 -9.04 -22.77
CA ASP A 217 -14.55 -9.10 -21.33
C ASP A 217 -13.52 -10.18 -20.94
N GLY A 218 -13.64 -11.37 -21.53
CA GLY A 218 -12.68 -12.44 -21.28
C GLY A 218 -11.30 -12.16 -21.88
N ARG A 219 -11.21 -11.52 -23.06
CA ARG A 219 -9.92 -11.04 -23.58
C ARG A 219 -9.26 -10.02 -22.65
N ALA A 220 -10.03 -9.07 -22.12
CA ALA A 220 -9.54 -8.09 -21.15
C ALA A 220 -9.03 -8.78 -19.87
N MET A 221 -9.70 -9.82 -19.40
CA MET A 221 -9.21 -10.63 -18.28
C MET A 221 -7.88 -11.34 -18.60
N ASN A 222 -7.70 -11.82 -19.84
CA ASN A 222 -6.48 -12.51 -20.25
C ASN A 222 -5.27 -11.58 -20.42
N ARG A 223 -5.49 -10.34 -20.87
CA ARG A 223 -4.46 -9.27 -20.92
C ARG A 223 -4.11 -8.80 -19.50
N ARG A 224 -3.14 -9.46 -18.87
CA ARG A 224 -2.84 -9.26 -17.45
C ARG A 224 -1.37 -9.39 -17.11
N ILE A 225 -1.00 -8.79 -15.99
CA ILE A 225 0.27 -9.01 -15.30
C ILE A 225 -0.02 -9.68 -13.95
N GLU A 226 0.74 -10.72 -13.65
CA GLU A 226 0.72 -11.41 -12.37
C GLU A 226 2.14 -11.43 -11.80
N PHE A 227 2.24 -11.69 -10.51
CA PHE A 227 3.48 -12.19 -9.95
C PHE A 227 3.25 -13.50 -9.22
N LYS A 228 4.22 -14.40 -9.37
CA LYS A 228 4.29 -15.67 -8.67
C LYS A 228 5.44 -15.62 -7.67
N VAL A 229 5.17 -15.97 -6.43
CA VAL A 229 6.21 -16.14 -5.41
C VAL A 229 7.01 -17.39 -5.75
N LEU A 230 8.29 -17.24 -6.06
CA LEU A 230 9.19 -18.35 -6.36
C LEU A 230 9.82 -18.93 -5.10
N SER A 231 10.19 -18.07 -4.14
CA SER A 231 10.74 -18.51 -2.85
C SER A 231 10.61 -17.44 -1.77
N VAL A 232 10.69 -17.88 -0.51
CA VAL A 232 10.77 -17.02 0.69
C VAL A 232 12.00 -17.43 1.50
N LYS A 233 13.16 -16.83 1.26
CA LYS A 233 14.46 -17.23 1.82
C LYS A 233 15.27 -16.05 2.32
#